data_AF-A0A8H5HLX1-F1
#
_entry.id   AF-A0A8H5HLX1-F1
#
_cell.length_a   1.000
_cell.length_b   1.000
_cell.length_c   1.000
_cell.angle_alpha   90.00
_cell.angle_beta   90.00
_cell.angle_gamma   90.00
#
_symmetry.space_group_name_H-M   'P 1'
#
loop_
_entity.id
_entity.type
_entity.pdbx_description
1 polymer ?
#
loop_
_entity_poly.entity_id
_entity_poly.type
_entity_poly.pdbx_seq_one_letter_code
_entity_poly.pdbx_strand_id
1 'polypeptide(L)'
;MEGRDGLGEISGRHPDLNISDSLCGDDHPQLQLTDKSGVDVALELIRVNPSRSITYIVLGPLTNLAHMIQKDGDLVRDKIGRIICMGGALDVPGNTSPVAEFNFFADPYAVKDLLLSLEPHSGLPLDRFVLVPLDITTLHELPFPVYQERVDPSFDSFANTSLGKPPLVHFTSSFLERTREIMIKFGKDAMELHDIVAVWCAIENPPNLELSAGWKARTRFFDVER
;
A
#
# COMPACT_ATOMS: atom_id res chain seq x y z
N MET A 1 9.94 -9.15 -5.57
CA MET A 1 11.00 -8.14 -5.77
C MET A 1 11.76 -7.84 -4.47
N GLU A 2 11.20 -8.16 -3.30
CA GLU A 2 11.65 -7.63 -2.00
C GLU A 2 12.36 -8.67 -1.11
N GLY A 3 13.03 -9.69 -1.65
CA GLY A 3 13.70 -10.69 -0.81
C GLY A 3 12.76 -11.61 -0.02
N ARG A 4 13.32 -12.47 0.85
CA ARG A 4 12.52 -13.41 1.67
C ARG A 4 11.76 -12.75 2.82
N ASP A 5 12.24 -11.60 3.27
CA ASP A 5 11.68 -10.82 4.37
C ASP A 5 10.64 -9.78 3.89
N GLY A 6 10.43 -9.65 2.57
CA GLY A 6 9.56 -8.62 2.01
C GLY A 6 10.13 -7.20 2.09
N LEU A 7 11.40 -7.04 2.50
CA LEU A 7 12.06 -5.74 2.70
C LEU A 7 13.43 -5.63 2.03
N GLY A 8 13.69 -6.45 1.02
CA GLY A 8 14.92 -6.43 0.24
C GLY A 8 16.05 -7.26 0.84
N GLU A 9 15.75 -8.28 1.65
CA GLU A 9 16.72 -9.02 2.46
C GLU A 9 17.46 -8.13 3.47
N ILE A 10 16.82 -7.03 3.89
CA ILE A 10 17.34 -6.08 4.88
C ILE A 10 17.72 -6.78 6.17
N SER A 11 16.97 -7.82 6.59
CA SER A 11 17.27 -8.56 7.81
C SER A 11 18.61 -9.29 7.76
N GLY A 12 19.08 -9.64 6.56
CA GLY A 12 20.40 -10.25 6.35
C GLY A 12 21.49 -9.22 6.06
N ARG A 13 21.18 -8.16 5.31
CA ARG A 13 22.14 -7.13 4.88
C ARG A 13 22.46 -6.09 5.95
N HIS A 14 21.46 -5.75 6.75
CA HIS A 14 21.47 -4.71 7.79
C HIS A 14 20.92 -5.30 9.09
N PRO A 15 21.65 -6.22 9.73
CA PRO A 15 21.18 -6.90 10.93
C PRO A 15 21.00 -5.96 12.13
N ASP A 16 21.58 -4.76 12.09
CA ASP A 16 21.37 -3.67 13.03
C ASP A 16 19.95 -3.07 12.97
N LEU A 17 19.23 -3.28 11.87
CA LEU A 17 17.80 -2.94 11.73
C LEU A 17 16.87 -4.04 12.23
N ASN A 18 17.39 -5.21 12.61
CA ASN A 18 16.56 -6.28 13.14
C ASN A 18 16.03 -5.92 14.53
N ILE A 19 14.76 -6.21 14.73
CA ILE A 19 14.06 -6.08 16.00
C ILE A 19 14.47 -7.24 16.91
N SER A 20 14.95 -6.95 18.12
CA SER A 20 15.12 -7.98 19.16
C SER A 20 13.78 -8.31 19.82
N ASP A 21 13.62 -9.54 20.31
CA ASP A 21 12.42 -9.98 21.05
C ASP A 21 12.13 -9.14 22.32
N SER A 22 13.08 -8.29 22.73
CA SER A 22 12.98 -7.39 23.87
C SER A 22 12.31 -6.05 23.57
N LEU A 23 11.82 -5.80 22.35
CA LEU A 23 11.08 -4.56 21.99
C LEU A 23 9.70 -4.45 22.66
N CYS A 24 9.33 -5.43 23.48
CA CYS A 24 8.22 -5.35 24.42
C CYS A 24 8.61 -4.50 25.64
N GLY A 25 8.30 -3.20 25.64
CA GLY A 25 8.54 -2.31 26.78
C GLY A 25 8.05 -0.87 26.60
N ASP A 26 8.08 -0.10 27.69
CA ASP A 26 7.61 1.30 27.78
C ASP A 26 8.38 2.30 26.88
N ASP A 27 9.48 1.86 26.26
CA ASP A 27 10.37 2.70 25.43
C ASP A 27 9.71 3.14 24.09
N HIS A 28 8.68 2.42 23.64
CA HIS A 28 7.94 2.71 22.40
C HIS A 28 6.43 2.80 22.66
N PRO A 29 5.94 3.89 23.26
CA PRO A 29 4.54 4.01 23.67
C PRO A 29 3.54 3.95 22.49
N GLN A 30 4.01 4.20 21.26
CA GLN A 30 3.21 4.08 20.04
C GLN A 30 3.14 2.65 19.49
N LEU A 31 4.03 1.74 19.90
CA LEU A 31 4.03 0.34 19.46
C LEU A 31 3.29 -0.52 20.49
N GLN A 32 1.98 -0.64 20.32
CA GLN A 32 1.15 -1.48 21.19
C GLN A 32 0.88 -2.82 20.51
N LEU A 33 1.50 -3.88 21.01
CA LEU A 33 1.24 -5.24 20.55
C LEU A 33 -0.17 -5.67 20.95
N THR A 34 -0.80 -6.46 20.08
CA THR A 34 -2.14 -7.00 20.32
C THR A 34 -2.26 -8.41 19.76
N ASP A 35 -2.97 -9.27 20.49
CA ASP A 35 -3.31 -10.62 20.03
C ASP A 35 -4.54 -10.63 19.10
N LYS A 36 -5.14 -9.45 18.87
CA LYS A 36 -6.29 -9.30 17.98
C LYS A 36 -5.85 -9.40 16.53
N SER A 37 -6.73 -9.93 15.68
CA SER A 37 -6.53 -9.91 14.24
C SER A 37 -6.52 -8.47 13.70
N GLY A 38 -5.83 -8.22 12.59
CA GLY A 38 -5.86 -6.90 11.94
C GLY A 38 -7.27 -6.43 11.57
N VAL A 39 -8.17 -7.38 11.24
CA VAL A 39 -9.59 -7.11 10.98
C VAL A 39 -10.30 -6.60 12.24
N ASP A 40 -10.06 -7.22 13.39
CA ASP A 40 -10.67 -6.80 14.67
C ASP A 40 -10.17 -5.43 15.11
N VAL A 41 -8.85 -5.21 15.02
CA VAL A 41 -8.24 -3.92 15.31
C VAL A 41 -8.84 -2.83 14.41
N ALA A 42 -8.94 -3.09 13.10
CA ALA A 42 -9.52 -2.14 12.16
C ALA A 42 -10.99 -1.82 12.49
N LEU A 43 -11.81 -2.83 12.79
CA LEU A 43 -13.22 -2.63 13.15
C LEU A 43 -13.38 -1.83 14.46
N GLU A 44 -12.54 -2.09 15.46
CA GLU A 44 -12.54 -1.32 16.71
C GLU A 44 -12.14 0.14 16.49
N LEU A 45 -11.08 0.38 15.71
CA LEU A 45 -10.62 1.72 15.39
C LEU A 45 -11.67 2.51 14.61
N ILE A 46 -12.29 1.94 13.58
CA ILE A 46 -13.32 2.69 12.83
C ILE A 46 -14.58 2.93 13.66
N ARG A 47 -14.90 2.06 14.63
CA ARG A 47 -16.11 2.19 15.47
C ARG A 47 -16.12 3.45 16.31
N VAL A 48 -14.97 3.80 16.88
CA VAL A 48 -14.83 4.97 17.76
C VAL A 48 -14.73 6.29 17.01
N ASN A 49 -14.61 6.25 15.69
CA ASN A 49 -14.50 7.44 14.85
C ASN A 49 -15.88 7.95 14.40
N PRO A 50 -16.00 9.26 14.10
CA PRO A 50 -17.21 9.82 13.50
C PRO A 50 -17.60 9.12 12.19
N SER A 51 -18.90 9.13 11.87
CA SER A 51 -19.36 8.61 10.58
C SER A 51 -18.73 9.39 9.45
N ARG A 52 -18.36 8.69 8.36
CA ARG A 52 -17.72 9.26 7.17
C ARG A 52 -16.39 10.00 7.40
N SER A 53 -15.71 9.84 8.53
CA SER A 53 -14.44 10.55 8.78
C SER A 53 -13.19 9.76 8.39
N ILE A 54 -13.30 8.45 8.11
CA ILE A 54 -12.14 7.60 7.85
C ILE A 54 -11.85 7.49 6.34
N THR A 55 -10.58 7.71 5.96
CA THR A 55 -10.03 7.20 4.70
C THR A 55 -9.35 5.87 4.97
N TYR A 56 -9.80 4.82 4.30
CA TYR A 56 -9.18 3.49 4.38
C TYR A 56 -8.30 3.27 3.14
N ILE A 57 -7.01 3.04 3.36
CA ILE A 57 -6.03 2.86 2.29
C ILE A 57 -5.69 1.38 2.20
N VAL A 58 -5.93 0.79 1.03
CA VAL A 58 -5.65 -0.61 0.74
C VAL A 58 -4.38 -0.66 -0.12
N LEU A 59 -3.28 -1.09 0.47
CA LEU A 59 -1.96 -1.22 -0.19
C LEU A 59 -1.57 -2.69 -0.43
N GLY A 60 -2.39 -3.63 0.06
CA GLY A 60 -2.19 -5.07 -0.08
C GLY A 60 -3.43 -5.76 -0.64
N PRO A 61 -3.48 -7.11 -0.59
CA PRO A 61 -4.66 -7.88 -0.98
C PRO A 61 -5.91 -7.43 -0.20
N LEU A 62 -7.08 -7.48 -0.86
CA LEU A 62 -8.33 -6.96 -0.28
C LEU A 62 -8.94 -7.85 0.82
N THR A 63 -8.28 -8.94 1.20
CA THR A 63 -8.76 -9.96 2.14
C THR A 63 -9.28 -9.37 3.46
N ASN A 64 -8.52 -8.46 4.07
CA ASN A 64 -8.93 -7.84 5.34
C ASN A 64 -10.18 -6.99 5.17
N LEU A 65 -10.30 -6.23 4.07
CA LEU A 65 -11.48 -5.43 3.80
C LEU A 65 -12.71 -6.30 3.51
N ALA A 66 -12.53 -7.42 2.81
CA ALA A 66 -13.58 -8.42 2.59
C ALA A 66 -14.08 -9.01 3.91
N HIS A 67 -13.16 -9.42 4.78
CA HIS A 67 -13.51 -9.92 6.12
C HIS A 67 -14.18 -8.84 6.99
N MET A 68 -13.76 -7.58 6.92
CA MET A 68 -14.43 -6.48 7.62
C MET A 68 -15.87 -6.31 7.16
N ILE A 69 -16.13 -6.33 5.84
CA ILE A 69 -17.47 -6.23 5.27
C ILE A 69 -18.34 -7.42 5.66
N GLN A 70 -17.79 -8.64 5.64
CA GLN A 70 -18.50 -9.85 6.06
C GLN A 70 -18.86 -9.83 7.55
N LYS A 71 -17.96 -9.28 8.39
CA LYS A 71 -18.12 -9.27 9.84
C LYS A 71 -19.04 -8.16 10.35
N ASP A 72 -18.90 -6.95 9.83
CA ASP A 72 -19.69 -5.78 10.24
C ASP A 72 -19.80 -4.74 9.10
N GLY A 73 -20.42 -5.16 8.00
CA GLY A 73 -20.52 -4.34 6.79
C GLY A 73 -21.26 -3.02 6.99
N ASP A 74 -22.21 -2.94 7.92
CA ASP A 74 -22.92 -1.69 8.22
C ASP A 74 -22.02 -0.69 8.93
N LEU A 75 -21.18 -1.14 9.86
CA LEU A 75 -20.17 -0.28 10.47
C LEU A 75 -19.19 0.24 9.42
N VAL A 76 -18.65 -0.65 8.58
CA VAL A 76 -17.72 -0.27 7.51
C VAL A 76 -18.38 0.75 6.59
N ARG A 77 -19.62 0.49 6.19
CA ARG A 77 -20.43 1.37 5.36
C ARG A 77 -20.90 2.62 6.06
N ASP A 78 -20.85 2.78 7.37
CA ASP A 78 -21.17 4.03 8.09
C ASP A 78 -19.90 4.89 8.31
N LYS A 79 -18.83 4.24 8.77
CA LYS A 79 -17.63 4.90 9.28
C LYS A 79 -16.62 5.29 8.22
N ILE A 80 -16.36 4.40 7.27
CA ILE A 80 -15.43 4.70 6.19
C ILE A 80 -16.10 5.73 5.30
N GLY A 81 -15.43 6.85 5.04
CA GLY A 81 -15.88 7.90 4.13
C GLY A 81 -15.31 7.75 2.73
N ARG A 82 -14.07 7.26 2.61
CA ARG A 82 -13.41 6.98 1.33
C ARG A 82 -12.50 5.75 1.42
N ILE A 83 -12.42 4.99 0.34
CA ILE A 83 -11.49 3.87 0.17
C ILE A 83 -10.57 4.20 -0.98
N ILE A 84 -9.27 4.19 -0.75
CA ILE A 84 -8.25 4.30 -1.79
C ILE A 84 -7.58 2.93 -1.91
N CYS A 85 -7.61 2.33 -3.08
CA CYS A 85 -7.06 0.99 -3.29
C CYS A 85 -5.97 1.03 -4.36
N MET A 86 -4.76 0.64 -3.97
CA MET A 86 -3.70 0.30 -4.92
C MET A 86 -3.95 -1.13 -5.39
N GLY A 87 -4.19 -1.28 -6.69
CA GLY A 87 -4.34 -2.60 -7.28
C GLY A 87 -5.00 -2.57 -8.65
N GLY A 88 -4.95 -3.71 -9.33
CA GLY A 88 -5.49 -3.86 -10.68
C GLY A 88 -4.60 -3.28 -11.78
N ALA A 89 -4.82 -3.78 -12.99
CA ALA A 89 -4.20 -3.33 -14.23
C ALA A 89 -5.30 -3.29 -15.29
N LEU A 90 -5.63 -2.11 -15.83
CA LEU A 90 -6.80 -1.93 -16.67
C LEU A 90 -6.46 -1.99 -18.16
N ASP A 91 -5.65 -1.03 -18.62
CA ASP A 91 -5.22 -0.89 -20.01
C ASP A 91 -3.71 -1.17 -20.17
N VAL A 92 -3.08 -1.72 -19.12
CA VAL A 92 -1.66 -2.07 -19.09
C VAL A 92 -1.47 -3.54 -18.67
N PRO A 93 -0.34 -4.18 -19.03
CA PRO A 93 -0.04 -5.52 -18.53
C PRO A 93 0.03 -5.58 -17.01
N GLY A 94 -0.36 -6.73 -16.45
CA GLY A 94 -0.17 -7.02 -15.04
C GLY A 94 1.32 -7.21 -14.68
N ASN A 95 1.62 -7.07 -13.38
CA ASN A 95 2.97 -7.25 -12.83
C ASN A 95 3.21 -8.65 -12.22
N THR A 96 2.17 -9.47 -12.08
CA THR A 96 2.25 -10.84 -11.56
C THR A 96 1.98 -11.87 -12.65
N SER A 97 0.97 -11.62 -13.48
CA SER A 97 0.76 -12.31 -14.76
C SER A 97 0.55 -11.25 -15.85
N PRO A 98 0.54 -11.61 -17.14
CA PRO A 98 0.26 -10.64 -18.21
C PRO A 98 -1.06 -9.88 -18.02
N VAL A 99 -2.02 -10.43 -17.26
CA VAL A 99 -3.37 -9.89 -17.06
C VAL A 99 -3.69 -9.53 -15.61
N ALA A 100 -2.77 -9.76 -14.66
CA ALA A 100 -3.07 -9.60 -13.24
C ALA A 100 -2.00 -8.81 -12.48
N GLU A 101 -2.48 -7.82 -11.73
CA GLU A 101 -1.71 -7.09 -10.73
C GLU A 101 -1.64 -7.91 -9.42
N PHE A 102 -0.54 -7.77 -8.69
CA PHE A 102 -0.18 -8.55 -7.50
C PHE A 102 -1.26 -8.60 -6.41
N ASN A 103 -1.76 -7.46 -5.94
CA ASN A 103 -2.75 -7.42 -4.85
C ASN A 103 -4.06 -8.08 -5.27
N PHE A 104 -4.50 -7.87 -6.51
CA PHE A 104 -5.71 -8.48 -7.05
C PHE A 104 -5.52 -9.98 -7.33
N PHE A 105 -4.33 -10.38 -7.79
CA PHE A 105 -3.96 -11.77 -8.03
C PHE A 105 -3.86 -12.58 -6.72
N ALA A 106 -3.41 -11.96 -5.64
CA ALA A 106 -3.24 -12.60 -4.34
C ALA A 106 -4.58 -13.02 -3.71
N ASP A 107 -5.65 -12.25 -3.94
CA ASP A 107 -7.01 -12.60 -3.48
C ASP A 107 -8.10 -12.14 -4.48
N PRO A 108 -8.29 -12.86 -5.59
CA PRO A 108 -9.29 -12.50 -6.60
C PRO A 108 -10.72 -12.71 -6.10
N TYR A 109 -10.93 -13.54 -5.06
CA TYR A 109 -12.24 -13.74 -4.46
C TYR A 109 -12.68 -12.51 -3.68
N ALA A 110 -11.78 -11.91 -2.88
CA ALA A 110 -12.06 -10.64 -2.22
C ALA A 110 -12.37 -9.52 -3.21
N VAL A 111 -11.64 -9.44 -4.34
CA VAL A 111 -11.93 -8.47 -5.42
C VAL A 111 -13.36 -8.66 -5.93
N LYS A 112 -13.74 -9.90 -6.25
CA LYS A 112 -15.09 -10.23 -6.74
C LYS A 112 -16.16 -9.86 -5.72
N ASP A 113 -16.00 -10.27 -4.47
CA ASP A 113 -17.00 -10.07 -3.42
C ASP A 113 -17.20 -8.58 -3.08
N LEU A 114 -16.13 -7.78 -3.17
CA LEU A 114 -16.17 -6.36 -2.85
C LEU A 114 -16.61 -5.48 -4.02
N LEU A 115 -16.16 -5.79 -5.24
CA LEU A 115 -16.34 -4.90 -6.39
C LEU A 115 -17.44 -5.33 -7.35
N LEU A 116 -17.79 -6.63 -7.39
CA LEU A 116 -18.71 -7.19 -8.39
C LEU A 116 -20.00 -7.73 -7.79
N SER A 117 -20.16 -7.69 -6.47
CA SER A 117 -21.35 -8.22 -5.83
C SER A 117 -22.59 -7.38 -6.17
N LEU A 118 -23.63 -8.05 -6.66
CA LEU A 118 -24.89 -7.44 -7.08
C LEU A 118 -25.97 -7.47 -5.96
N GLU A 119 -25.69 -8.15 -4.85
CA GLU A 119 -26.65 -8.25 -3.74
C GLU A 119 -26.80 -6.91 -3.02
N PRO A 120 -28.02 -6.44 -2.72
CA PRO A 120 -28.24 -5.24 -1.93
C PRO A 120 -27.50 -5.32 -0.58
N HIS A 121 -26.74 -4.29 -0.23
CA HIS A 121 -25.91 -4.24 1.00
C HIS A 121 -24.76 -5.25 1.07
N SER A 122 -24.41 -5.89 -0.04
CA SER A 122 -23.15 -6.63 -0.18
C SER A 122 -22.08 -5.76 -0.85
N GLY A 123 -20.81 -6.08 -0.63
CA GLY A 123 -19.69 -5.38 -1.27
C GLY A 123 -19.45 -3.95 -0.77
N LEU A 124 -18.67 -3.20 -1.55
CA LEU A 124 -18.25 -1.84 -1.22
C LEU A 124 -19.18 -0.77 -1.81
N PRO A 125 -19.30 0.38 -1.14
CA PRO A 125 -19.89 1.57 -1.72
C PRO A 125 -18.94 2.13 -2.79
N LEU A 126 -19.16 1.71 -4.04
CA LEU A 126 -18.27 2.00 -5.18
C LEU A 126 -18.18 3.50 -5.50
N ASP A 127 -19.18 4.28 -5.13
CA ASP A 127 -19.16 5.75 -5.23
C ASP A 127 -18.07 6.40 -4.36
N ARG A 128 -17.54 5.66 -3.38
CA ARG A 128 -16.51 6.11 -2.44
C ARG A 128 -15.22 5.30 -2.57
N PHE A 129 -15.14 4.43 -3.57
CA PHE A 129 -13.98 3.61 -3.88
C PHE A 129 -13.18 4.25 -5.01
N VAL A 130 -11.92 4.57 -4.76
CA VAL A 130 -10.98 5.10 -5.74
C VAL A 130 -9.93 4.02 -6.01
N LEU A 131 -9.92 3.51 -7.23
CA LEU A 131 -8.88 2.60 -7.70
C LEU A 131 -7.67 3.40 -8.19
N VAL A 132 -6.48 2.99 -7.75
CA VAL A 132 -5.19 3.53 -8.17
C VAL A 132 -4.40 2.38 -8.81
N PRO A 133 -4.69 2.04 -10.09
CA PRO A 133 -4.13 0.86 -10.75
C PRO A 133 -2.71 1.09 -11.30
N LEU A 134 -2.12 0.05 -11.88
CA LEU A 134 -0.82 0.13 -12.56
C LEU A 134 -0.78 1.21 -13.65
N ASP A 135 -1.90 1.46 -14.32
CA ASP A 135 -2.06 2.52 -15.34
C ASP A 135 -1.67 3.91 -14.82
N ILE A 136 -1.86 4.15 -13.51
CA ILE A 136 -1.51 5.40 -12.85
C ILE A 136 -0.14 5.25 -12.20
N THR A 137 0.07 4.17 -11.46
CA THR A 137 1.21 4.06 -10.54
C THR A 137 2.54 3.80 -11.24
N THR A 138 2.57 3.01 -12.31
CA THR A 138 3.81 2.69 -13.03
C THR A 138 4.45 3.92 -13.69
N LEU A 139 3.66 4.99 -13.93
CA LEU A 139 4.15 6.26 -14.46
C LEU A 139 4.85 7.14 -13.41
N HIS A 140 4.67 6.83 -12.12
CA HIS A 140 5.21 7.61 -11.02
C HIS A 140 6.40 6.88 -10.43
N GLU A 141 7.57 7.48 -10.61
CA GLU A 141 8.84 6.86 -10.27
C GLU A 141 9.65 7.75 -9.35
N LEU A 142 10.50 7.11 -8.55
CA LEU A 142 11.60 7.75 -7.86
C LEU A 142 12.90 7.36 -8.58
N PRO A 143 13.44 8.23 -9.45
CA PRO A 143 14.78 8.04 -9.99
C PRO A 143 15.80 8.03 -8.86
N PHE A 144 16.69 7.04 -8.83
CA PHE A 144 17.71 6.98 -7.79
C PHE A 144 18.67 8.18 -7.79
N PRO A 145 18.99 8.84 -8.91
CA PRO A 145 19.72 10.11 -8.89
C PRO A 145 19.00 11.21 -8.10
N VAL A 146 17.67 11.26 -8.14
CA VAL A 146 16.87 12.21 -7.35
C VAL A 146 16.89 11.84 -5.87
N TYR A 147 16.81 10.54 -5.54
CA TYR A 147 16.96 10.08 -4.15
C TYR A 147 18.34 10.44 -3.59
N GLN A 148 19.40 10.24 -4.38
CA GLN A 148 20.76 10.63 -4.01
C GLN A 148 20.87 12.14 -3.77
N GLU A 149 20.34 12.96 -4.67
CA GLU A 149 20.38 14.42 -4.53
C GLU A 149 19.60 14.92 -3.30
N ARG A 150 18.42 14.34 -3.03
CA ARG A 150 17.45 14.91 -2.09
C ARG A 150 17.46 14.27 -0.70
N VAL A 151 17.83 13.01 -0.60
CA VAL A 151 17.70 12.22 0.64
C VAL A 151 19.06 11.77 1.15
N ASP A 152 19.86 11.14 0.27
CA ASP A 152 21.12 10.54 0.68
C ASP A 152 22.21 10.66 -0.42
N PRO A 153 23.03 11.73 -0.39
CA PRO A 153 24.07 11.96 -1.39
C PRO A 153 25.15 10.88 -1.46
N SER A 154 25.31 10.06 -0.41
CA SER A 154 26.26 8.95 -0.41
C SER A 154 25.60 7.59 -0.69
N PHE A 155 24.30 7.56 -1.02
CA PHE A 155 23.59 6.32 -1.31
C PHE A 155 24.24 5.54 -2.47
N ASP A 156 24.67 4.34 -2.15
CA ASP A 156 25.22 3.35 -3.07
C ASP A 156 24.74 1.95 -2.65
N SER A 157 24.11 1.25 -3.60
CA SER A 157 23.53 -0.08 -3.39
C SER A 157 24.55 -1.19 -3.16
N PHE A 158 25.83 -0.95 -3.46
CA PHE A 158 26.89 -1.94 -3.40
C PHE A 158 27.90 -1.71 -2.27
N ALA A 159 27.75 -0.62 -1.50
CA ALA A 159 28.76 -0.19 -0.52
C ALA A 159 28.24 -0.02 0.92
N ASN A 160 27.01 -0.50 1.24
CA ASN A 160 26.38 -0.41 2.58
C ASN A 160 26.58 0.96 3.24
N THR A 161 26.28 2.01 2.48
CA THR A 161 26.60 3.40 2.87
C THR A 161 25.64 3.96 3.90
N SER A 162 24.58 3.23 4.26
CA SER A 162 23.48 3.74 5.09
C SER A 162 23.82 3.85 6.58
N LEU A 163 24.84 3.14 7.07
CA LEU A 163 25.15 3.05 8.51
C LEU A 163 25.58 4.41 9.09
N GLY A 164 25.12 4.71 10.30
CA GLY A 164 25.45 5.96 11.02
C GLY A 164 24.68 7.20 10.55
N LYS A 165 23.74 7.03 9.61
CA LYS A 165 22.82 8.09 9.16
C LYS A 165 21.62 8.24 10.11
N PRO A 166 20.86 9.34 10.04
CA PRO A 166 19.61 9.47 10.78
C PRO A 166 18.68 8.27 10.55
N PRO A 167 17.91 7.81 11.55
CA PRO A 167 17.19 6.53 11.49
C PRO A 167 16.35 6.31 10.23
N LEU A 168 15.61 7.33 9.79
CA LEU A 168 14.78 7.24 8.59
C LEU A 168 15.61 7.13 7.31
N VAL A 169 16.70 7.89 7.21
CA VAL A 169 17.60 7.83 6.05
C VAL A 169 18.29 6.46 6.03
N HIS A 170 18.80 6.01 7.18
CA HIS A 170 19.40 4.69 7.32
C HIS A 170 18.45 3.59 6.85
N PHE A 171 17.23 3.52 7.40
CA PHE A 171 16.24 2.52 7.02
C PHE A 171 15.86 2.59 5.53
N THR A 172 15.50 3.78 5.04
CA THR A 172 15.06 3.93 3.64
C THR A 172 16.18 3.64 2.65
N SER A 173 17.41 4.06 2.93
CA SER A 173 18.56 3.74 2.10
C SER A 173 18.82 2.24 2.10
N SER A 174 18.90 1.60 3.28
CA SER A 174 19.07 0.15 3.40
C SER A 174 18.00 -0.66 2.63
N PHE A 175 16.73 -0.26 2.73
CA PHE A 175 15.61 -0.87 2.00
C PHE A 175 15.77 -0.72 0.48
N LEU A 176 16.20 0.45 0.01
CA LEU A 176 16.29 0.76 -1.42
C LEU A 176 17.48 0.14 -2.13
N GLU A 177 18.51 -0.34 -1.40
CA GLU A 177 19.69 -0.95 -2.02
C GLU A 177 19.31 -2.11 -2.94
N ARG A 178 18.53 -3.06 -2.43
CA ARG A 178 18.13 -4.24 -3.21
C ARG A 178 17.19 -3.87 -4.35
N THR A 179 16.27 -2.94 -4.12
CA THR A 179 15.35 -2.45 -5.14
C THR A 179 16.13 -1.87 -6.32
N ARG A 180 17.11 -1.00 -6.07
CA ARG A 180 17.95 -0.43 -7.13
C ARG A 180 18.73 -1.50 -7.89
N GLU A 181 19.36 -2.46 -7.19
CA GLU A 181 20.09 -3.56 -7.83
C GLU A 181 19.21 -4.35 -8.82
N ILE A 182 17.95 -4.61 -8.45
CA ILE A 182 17.01 -5.34 -9.30
C ILE A 182 16.60 -4.46 -10.48
N MET A 183 16.21 -3.21 -10.24
CA MET A 183 15.72 -2.31 -11.29
C MET A 183 16.80 -2.05 -12.35
N ILE A 184 18.06 -1.91 -11.95
CA ILE A 184 19.19 -1.78 -12.89
C ILE A 184 19.30 -3.00 -13.82
N LYS A 185 19.03 -4.22 -13.33
CA LYS A 185 19.03 -5.44 -14.17
C LYS A 185 17.93 -5.42 -15.23
N PHE A 186 16.85 -4.71 -14.98
CA PHE A 186 15.77 -4.43 -15.95
C PHE A 186 16.03 -3.18 -16.79
N GLY A 187 17.21 -2.56 -16.68
CA GLY A 187 17.60 -1.39 -17.45
C GLY A 187 17.00 -0.07 -16.96
N LYS A 188 16.50 -0.02 -15.72
CA LYS A 188 15.80 1.15 -15.14
C LYS A 188 16.47 1.56 -13.82
N ASP A 189 16.96 2.80 -13.72
CA ASP A 189 17.53 3.33 -12.47
C ASP A 189 16.48 4.16 -11.69
N ALA A 190 15.33 3.54 -11.44
CA ALA A 190 14.23 4.15 -10.71
C ALA A 190 13.35 3.08 -10.04
N MET A 191 12.69 3.44 -8.94
CA MET A 191 11.66 2.63 -8.27
C MET A 191 10.27 3.12 -8.66
N GLU A 192 9.34 2.21 -8.95
CA GLU A 192 7.92 2.54 -9.15
C GLU A 192 7.24 2.78 -7.80
N LEU A 193 6.48 3.87 -7.68
CA LEU A 193 5.96 4.38 -6.41
C LEU A 193 4.51 3.95 -6.16
N HIS A 194 4.18 2.67 -6.40
CA HIS A 194 2.82 2.14 -6.32
C HIS A 194 2.05 2.58 -5.08
N ASP A 195 2.53 2.18 -3.91
CA ASP A 195 1.86 2.44 -2.64
C ASP A 195 1.93 3.92 -2.24
N ILE A 196 3.07 4.56 -2.52
CA ILE A 196 3.29 5.97 -2.18
C ILE A 196 2.32 6.87 -2.94
N VAL A 197 2.02 6.56 -4.22
CA VAL A 197 1.02 7.29 -5.00
C VAL A 197 -0.38 7.10 -4.44
N ALA A 198 -0.73 5.89 -3.99
CA ALA A 198 -2.01 5.63 -3.35
C ALA A 198 -2.15 6.38 -2.01
N VAL A 199 -1.10 6.39 -1.19
CA VAL A 199 -1.05 7.19 0.05
C VAL A 199 -1.16 8.68 -0.24
N TRP A 200 -0.43 9.18 -1.24
CA TRP A 200 -0.51 10.58 -1.65
C TRP A 200 -1.92 10.94 -2.14
N CYS A 201 -2.54 10.08 -2.95
CA CYS A 201 -3.93 10.23 -3.37
C CYS A 201 -4.86 10.30 -2.15
N ALA A 202 -4.67 9.45 -1.13
CA ALA A 202 -5.49 9.45 0.07
C ALA A 202 -5.37 10.74 0.89
N ILE A 203 -4.15 11.29 1.02
CA ILE A 203 -3.88 12.54 1.74
C ILE A 203 -4.55 13.73 1.03
N GLU A 204 -4.38 13.82 -0.28
CA GLU A 204 -4.91 14.92 -1.09
C GLU A 204 -6.43 14.86 -1.29
N ASN A 205 -7.04 13.70 -1.05
CA ASN A 205 -8.44 13.45 -1.33
C ASN A 205 -9.16 12.85 -0.12
N PRO A 206 -9.25 13.54 1.03
CA PRO A 206 -9.95 13.04 2.22
C PRO A 206 -11.47 12.90 1.97
N PRO A 207 -12.23 12.29 2.91
CA PRO A 207 -13.65 12.00 2.69
C PRO A 207 -14.51 13.25 2.50
N ASN A 208 -15.67 13.07 1.86
CA ASN A 208 -16.71 14.08 1.65
C ASN A 208 -16.28 15.30 0.78
N LEU A 209 -15.13 15.22 0.11
CA LEU A 209 -14.68 16.20 -0.87
C LEU A 209 -14.61 15.58 -2.26
N GLU A 210 -14.82 16.41 -3.29
CA GLU A 210 -14.41 16.05 -4.65
C GLU A 210 -12.90 15.80 -4.70
N LEU A 211 -12.45 15.14 -5.77
CA LEU A 211 -11.02 14.97 -5.96
C LEU A 211 -10.34 16.33 -6.14
N SER A 212 -9.17 16.50 -5.51
CA SER A 212 -8.37 17.71 -5.60
C SER A 212 -7.90 17.97 -7.03
N ALA A 213 -7.60 19.24 -7.32
CA ALA A 213 -7.19 19.66 -8.65
C ALA A 213 -5.98 18.84 -9.15
N GLY A 214 -6.08 18.32 -10.37
CA GLY A 214 -5.09 17.43 -10.97
C GLY A 214 -5.56 15.98 -11.04
N TRP A 215 -6.35 15.52 -10.06
CA TRP A 215 -6.98 14.21 -10.09
C TRP A 215 -8.31 14.25 -10.85
N LYS A 216 -8.59 13.20 -11.63
CA LYS A 216 -9.85 13.05 -12.36
C LYS A 216 -10.34 11.62 -12.22
N ALA A 217 -11.48 11.45 -11.57
CA ALA A 217 -12.18 10.17 -11.56
C ALA A 217 -12.87 9.96 -12.91
N ARG A 218 -12.82 8.74 -13.42
CA ARG A 218 -13.62 8.31 -14.56
C ARG A 218 -14.27 7.00 -14.20
N THR A 219 -15.59 6.94 -14.29
CA THR A 219 -16.30 5.66 -14.23
C THR A 219 -15.84 4.81 -15.42
N ARG A 220 -15.51 3.55 -15.11
CA ARG A 220 -15.12 2.53 -16.07
C ARG A 220 -15.94 1.28 -15.76
N PHE A 221 -16.42 0.64 -16.82
CA PHE A 221 -17.01 -0.69 -16.74
C PHE A 221 -15.96 -1.66 -17.24
N PHE A 222 -15.66 -2.67 -16.46
CA PHE A 222 -14.68 -3.70 -16.78
C PHE A 222 -15.22 -5.05 -16.34
N ASP A 223 -14.93 -6.07 -17.13
CA ASP A 223 -15.13 -7.45 -16.73
C ASP A 223 -13.86 -7.92 -16.02
N VAL A 224 -14.00 -8.39 -14.79
CA VAL A 224 -12.88 -9.03 -14.08
C VAL A 224 -12.79 -10.47 -14.59
N GLU A 225 -11.76 -10.74 -15.38
CA GLU A 225 -11.47 -12.10 -15.86
C GLU A 225 -11.15 -13.02 -14.68
N ARG A 226 -11.62 -14.27 -14.76
CA ARG A 226 -11.44 -15.30 -13.72
C ARG A 226 -10.22 -16.16 -13.97
#